data_AF-A0A943DJK0-F1
#
_entry.id   AF-A0A943DJK0-F1
#
_cell.length_a   1.000
_cell.length_b   1.000
_cell.length_c   1.000
_cell.angle_alpha   90.00
_cell.angle_beta   90.00
_cell.angle_gamma   90.00
#
_symmetry.space_group_name_H-M   'P 1'
#
loop_
_entity.id
_entity.type
_entity.pdbx_description
1 polymer ?
#
loop_
_entity_poly.entity_id
_entity_poly.type
_entity_poly.pdbx_seq_one_letter_code
_entity_poly.pdbx_strand_id
1 'polypeptide(L)'
;MKKLFVTFLCIAMVAVFLPAMAFAATTTEVGADLNEAIASAQNGDTLKLTADITEDITVPQGKTVTIDLNGHKITAVKDHTITNNGVLTVVGNGTVENQVKAKAALYTAPGAETVLNNGTFTGNTWYVIKNLGTLTIDGATVDQQDAGSSGIDNGYYGNLGNDCGVAYPASANVKLTIKSGYLSGGMNTVKNDDFGVLVVENGVFSNTSGPTILNWNETSIYGGSFTVNDSSKAVIANGSLANDADKGNLTIYGGEFTASNDGSNAIFGYGQGGKEGGAVEVKGGAFTGYVGSAADYPYTPIIEGGAFTNLDRETVVVDSDASANFVTEGEKIEVVGSVYINAALEELEKELTPEELASVKLEITEAAAGVEFKVPSGITVKNLTEENVNVNDETLGADQELVVKGPETDTPPAGDNDDGNKNEEPKKDTVPKTSDVNNMLPWLMVMALTAGAAVAFKKKEN
;
A
#
# COMPACT_ATOMS: atom_id res chain seq x y z
N MET A 1 2.92 31.07 20.88
CA MET A 1 4.16 30.30 21.15
C MET A 1 3.89 28.85 20.82
N LYS A 2 4.69 28.29 19.89
CA LYS A 2 4.84 26.87 19.52
C LYS A 2 3.58 26.13 19.08
N LYS A 3 3.40 26.01 17.74
CA LYS A 3 2.86 24.82 17.03
C LYS A 3 2.95 25.10 15.53
N LEU A 4 4.17 25.01 15.01
CA LEU A 4 4.50 24.88 13.58
C LEU A 4 5.88 24.23 13.56
N PHE A 5 6.12 23.30 12.64
CA PHE A 5 7.27 22.37 12.54
C PHE A 5 7.08 20.97 13.15
N VAL A 6 6.21 20.14 12.56
CA VAL A 6 6.45 18.69 12.39
C VAL A 6 5.80 18.22 11.09
N THR A 7 6.31 18.69 9.96
CA THR A 7 5.98 18.12 8.63
C THR A 7 7.14 18.51 7.75
N PHE A 8 8.10 17.60 7.53
CA PHE A 8 9.27 17.62 6.61
C PHE A 8 10.54 16.95 7.17
N LEU A 9 10.43 15.80 7.88
CA LEU A 9 11.63 15.04 8.27
C LEU A 9 11.61 13.53 7.97
N CYS A 10 10.65 13.01 7.18
CA CYS A 10 10.63 11.58 6.84
C CYS A 10 10.97 11.24 5.38
N ILE A 11 11.25 12.23 4.50
CA ILE A 11 11.64 11.97 3.11
C ILE A 11 13.17 12.04 2.89
N ALA A 12 13.94 12.48 3.89
CA ALA A 12 15.38 12.70 3.75
C ALA A 12 16.23 11.63 4.47
N MET A 13 16.06 10.33 4.19
CA MET A 13 17.05 9.31 4.59
C MET A 13 16.93 7.91 3.92
N VAL A 14 16.65 7.81 2.62
CA VAL A 14 16.88 6.57 1.84
C VAL A 14 17.73 6.84 0.60
N ALA A 15 18.84 7.54 0.80
CA ALA A 15 19.90 7.70 -0.21
C ALA A 15 21.28 7.76 0.47
N VAL A 16 21.62 6.71 1.20
CA VAL A 16 22.97 6.46 1.74
C VAL A 16 23.02 4.95 2.02
N PHE A 17 23.90 4.12 1.48
CA PHE A 17 25.11 4.26 0.69
C PHE A 17 25.17 3.02 -0.21
N LEU A 18 25.24 3.17 -1.53
CA LEU A 18 26.10 2.26 -2.27
C LEU A 18 27.40 3.03 -2.50
N PRO A 19 28.53 2.65 -1.89
CA PRO A 19 29.80 3.00 -2.49
C PRO A 19 29.78 2.33 -3.87
N ALA A 20 29.53 3.12 -4.91
CA ALA A 20 29.73 2.71 -6.28
C ALA A 20 31.24 2.53 -6.50
N MET A 21 31.80 1.45 -5.94
CA MET A 21 32.96 0.82 -6.55
C MET A 21 32.44 0.23 -7.85
N ALA A 22 32.62 0.97 -8.94
CA ALA A 22 32.43 0.47 -10.28
C ALA A 22 33.49 -0.60 -10.55
N PHE A 23 33.26 -1.81 -10.04
CA PHE A 23 33.82 -3.00 -10.65
C PHE A 23 33.20 -3.10 -12.04
N ALA A 24 34.00 -3.46 -13.05
CA ALA A 24 33.48 -3.72 -14.38
C ALA A 24 32.59 -4.96 -14.28
N ALA A 25 31.28 -4.75 -14.06
CA ALA A 25 30.31 -5.82 -13.95
C ALA A 25 30.35 -6.64 -15.25
N THR A 26 30.70 -7.92 -15.13
CA THR A 26 30.69 -8.85 -16.25
C THR A 26 29.44 -9.72 -16.18
N THR A 27 28.95 -10.14 -17.34
CA THR A 27 27.85 -11.12 -17.43
C THR A 27 28.43 -12.47 -17.79
N THR A 28 28.16 -13.48 -16.96
CA THR A 28 28.52 -14.88 -17.20
C THR A 28 27.25 -15.69 -17.43
N GLU A 29 27.20 -16.44 -18.52
CA GLU A 29 26.11 -17.39 -18.78
C GLU A 29 26.30 -18.66 -17.95
N VAL A 30 25.24 -19.11 -17.27
CA VAL A 30 25.26 -20.25 -16.36
C VAL A 30 24.15 -21.23 -16.74
N GLY A 31 24.55 -22.41 -17.22
CA GLY A 31 23.62 -23.50 -17.56
C GLY A 31 23.55 -24.63 -16.54
N ALA A 32 24.46 -24.65 -15.57
CA ALA A 32 24.56 -25.61 -14.47
C ALA A 32 25.50 -25.04 -13.38
N ASP A 33 25.53 -25.68 -12.21
CA ASP A 33 26.49 -25.42 -11.12
C ASP A 33 26.58 -23.94 -10.70
N LEU A 34 25.43 -23.35 -10.34
CA LEU A 34 25.35 -21.92 -10.03
C LEU A 34 26.16 -21.55 -8.79
N ASN A 35 26.32 -22.45 -7.81
CA ASN A 35 27.20 -22.20 -6.67
C ASN A 35 28.67 -22.02 -7.10
N GLU A 36 29.16 -22.77 -8.08
CA GLU A 36 30.53 -22.61 -8.59
C GLU A 36 30.70 -21.27 -9.32
N ALA A 37 29.69 -20.89 -10.10
CA ALA A 37 29.64 -19.58 -10.75
C ALA A 37 29.65 -18.43 -9.71
N ILE A 38 28.87 -18.53 -8.63
CA ILE A 38 28.86 -17.55 -7.53
C ILE A 38 30.23 -17.48 -6.83
N ALA A 39 30.86 -18.62 -6.56
CA ALA A 39 32.18 -18.64 -5.93
C ALA A 39 33.24 -17.92 -6.79
N SER A 40 33.18 -18.12 -8.11
CA SER A 40 34.10 -17.56 -9.10
C SER A 40 33.82 -16.10 -9.45
N ALA A 41 32.55 -15.67 -9.36
CA ALA A 41 32.11 -14.32 -9.66
C ALA A 41 32.87 -13.26 -8.86
N GLN A 42 33.25 -12.17 -9.51
CA GLN A 42 33.71 -10.96 -8.85
C GLN A 42 32.52 -10.18 -8.29
N ASN A 43 32.78 -9.32 -7.30
CA ASN A 43 31.72 -8.50 -6.74
C ASN A 43 31.16 -7.54 -7.79
N GLY A 44 29.85 -7.58 -7.98
CA GLY A 44 29.12 -6.82 -9.00
C GLY A 44 28.83 -7.60 -10.28
N ASP A 45 29.34 -8.83 -10.44
CA ASP A 45 29.05 -9.64 -11.62
C ASP A 45 27.59 -10.09 -11.69
N THR A 46 27.12 -10.31 -12.92
CA THR A 46 25.80 -10.86 -13.25
C THR A 46 25.94 -12.29 -13.75
N LEU A 47 25.21 -13.21 -13.13
CA LEU A 47 25.09 -14.62 -13.51
C LEU A 47 23.76 -14.81 -14.21
N LYS A 48 23.80 -14.95 -15.53
CA LYS A 48 22.62 -15.07 -16.38
C LYS A 48 22.31 -16.53 -16.65
N LEU A 49 21.13 -16.99 -16.24
CA LEU A 49 20.74 -18.38 -16.45
C LEU A 49 20.48 -18.66 -17.93
N THR A 50 20.91 -19.82 -18.40
CA THR A 50 20.62 -20.34 -19.74
C THR A 50 19.86 -21.67 -19.73
N ALA A 51 19.58 -22.20 -18.54
CA ALA A 51 18.79 -23.40 -18.30
C ALA A 51 18.18 -23.35 -16.90
N ASP A 52 17.19 -24.19 -16.65
CA ASP A 52 16.67 -24.41 -15.31
C ASP A 52 17.72 -25.11 -14.44
N ILE A 53 17.80 -24.73 -13.17
CA ILE A 53 18.79 -25.22 -12.20
C ILE A 53 18.07 -25.90 -11.05
N THR A 54 18.56 -27.08 -10.67
CA THR A 54 18.11 -27.81 -9.47
C THR A 54 19.27 -27.93 -8.50
N GLU A 55 19.37 -26.96 -7.58
CA GLU A 55 20.49 -26.80 -6.67
C GLU A 55 20.06 -25.95 -5.45
N ASP A 56 20.61 -26.24 -4.27
CA ASP A 56 20.48 -25.36 -3.11
C ASP A 56 21.55 -24.25 -3.19
N ILE A 57 21.16 -23.01 -3.47
CA ILE A 57 22.08 -21.91 -3.76
C ILE A 57 22.53 -21.21 -2.48
N THR A 58 23.82 -20.91 -2.37
CA THR A 58 24.39 -20.09 -1.29
C THR A 58 25.14 -18.90 -1.85
N VAL A 59 24.74 -17.69 -1.47
CA VAL A 59 25.55 -16.48 -1.65
C VAL A 59 26.38 -16.26 -0.37
N PRO A 60 27.71 -16.40 -0.41
CA PRO A 60 28.56 -16.27 0.77
C PRO A 60 28.64 -14.82 1.29
N GLN A 61 28.99 -14.67 2.56
CA GLN A 61 29.31 -13.36 3.13
C GLN A 61 30.43 -12.66 2.35
N GLY A 62 30.27 -11.36 2.11
CA GLY A 62 31.24 -10.55 1.36
C GLY A 62 31.17 -10.69 -0.16
N LYS A 63 30.30 -11.57 -0.69
CA LYS A 63 29.98 -11.63 -2.11
C LYS A 63 28.84 -10.67 -2.45
N THR A 64 28.98 -10.00 -3.59
CA THR A 64 27.94 -9.16 -4.19
C THR A 64 27.68 -9.68 -5.60
N VAL A 65 26.51 -10.26 -5.85
CA VAL A 65 26.21 -10.87 -7.16
C VAL A 65 24.79 -10.53 -7.61
N THR A 66 24.60 -10.46 -8.93
CA THR A 66 23.28 -10.43 -9.54
C THR A 66 22.99 -11.78 -10.18
N ILE A 67 21.83 -12.36 -9.91
CA ILE A 67 21.31 -13.53 -10.64
C ILE A 67 20.22 -13.03 -11.59
N ASP A 68 20.47 -13.14 -12.89
CA ASP A 68 19.45 -12.90 -13.93
C ASP A 68 18.78 -14.23 -14.27
N LEU A 69 17.53 -14.37 -13.82
CA LEU A 69 16.74 -15.58 -14.03
C LEU A 69 16.49 -15.86 -15.52
N ASN A 70 16.46 -14.83 -16.37
CA ASN A 70 16.36 -14.95 -17.84
C ASN A 70 15.31 -15.98 -18.36
N GLY A 71 14.17 -16.06 -17.68
CA GLY A 71 13.04 -16.94 -17.99
C GLY A 71 13.14 -18.35 -17.38
N HIS A 72 14.19 -18.65 -16.63
CA HIS A 72 14.48 -19.97 -16.09
C HIS A 72 14.06 -20.13 -14.63
N LYS A 73 13.99 -21.40 -14.20
CA LYS A 73 13.64 -21.80 -12.84
C LYS A 73 14.88 -22.21 -12.03
N ILE A 74 14.91 -21.85 -10.75
CA ILE A 74 15.77 -22.45 -9.73
C ILE A 74 14.89 -23.24 -8.77
N THR A 75 15.19 -24.52 -8.55
CA THR A 75 14.46 -25.41 -7.64
C THR A 75 15.41 -25.99 -6.60
N ALA A 76 15.01 -25.98 -5.33
CA ALA A 76 15.79 -26.57 -4.25
C ALA A 76 15.89 -28.10 -4.35
N VAL A 77 16.93 -28.65 -3.73
CA VAL A 77 17.13 -30.10 -3.56
C VAL A 77 16.70 -30.53 -2.16
N LYS A 78 17.20 -29.85 -1.12
CA LYS A 78 16.98 -30.26 0.28
C LYS A 78 17.03 -29.10 1.29
N ASP A 79 17.36 -27.89 0.88
CA ASP A 79 17.47 -26.73 1.76
C ASP A 79 16.60 -25.57 1.21
N HIS A 80 16.87 -24.34 1.66
CA HIS A 80 16.40 -23.13 1.00
C HIS A 80 16.85 -23.13 -0.46
N THR A 81 16.01 -22.63 -1.36
CA THR A 81 16.41 -22.54 -2.78
C THR A 81 17.56 -21.55 -2.92
N ILE A 82 17.47 -20.42 -2.22
CA ILE A 82 18.57 -19.46 -2.09
C ILE A 82 18.76 -19.09 -0.61
N THR A 83 19.97 -19.30 -0.10
CA THR A 83 20.47 -18.76 1.17
C THR A 83 21.41 -17.60 0.89
N ASN A 84 21.01 -16.38 1.22
CA ASN A 84 21.84 -15.19 1.05
C ASN A 84 22.49 -14.76 2.38
N ASN A 85 23.83 -14.80 2.43
CA ASN A 85 24.65 -14.26 3.52
C ASN A 85 25.45 -13.01 3.10
N GLY A 86 25.34 -12.59 1.84
CA GLY A 86 26.07 -11.46 1.25
C GLY A 86 25.11 -10.39 0.72
N VAL A 87 25.37 -9.89 -0.48
CA VAL A 87 24.51 -8.95 -1.21
C VAL A 87 24.03 -9.61 -2.50
N LEU A 88 22.73 -9.81 -2.62
CA LEU A 88 22.10 -10.47 -3.76
C LEU A 88 21.14 -9.52 -4.47
N THR A 89 21.26 -9.40 -5.79
CA THR A 89 20.18 -8.86 -6.63
C THR A 89 19.63 -9.97 -7.52
N VAL A 90 18.31 -10.11 -7.59
CA VAL A 90 17.64 -11.00 -8.55
C VAL A 90 16.93 -10.13 -9.59
N VAL A 91 17.16 -10.44 -10.87
CA VAL A 91 16.53 -9.75 -12.01
C VAL A 91 15.97 -10.76 -13.00
N GLY A 92 15.22 -10.26 -13.98
CA GLY A 92 14.70 -11.04 -15.08
C GLY A 92 13.45 -11.84 -14.70
N ASN A 93 12.66 -12.17 -15.71
CA ASN A 93 11.53 -13.09 -15.51
C ASN A 93 12.08 -14.47 -15.14
N GLY A 94 11.30 -15.31 -14.45
CA GLY A 94 11.72 -16.66 -14.06
C GLY A 94 11.12 -17.05 -12.73
N THR A 95 11.55 -18.18 -12.16
CA THR A 95 10.96 -18.70 -10.93
C THR A 95 12.00 -19.21 -9.95
N VAL A 96 11.90 -18.83 -8.68
CA VAL A 96 12.62 -19.45 -7.57
C VAL A 96 11.59 -20.20 -6.73
N GLU A 97 11.69 -21.53 -6.72
CA GLU A 97 10.67 -22.41 -6.11
C GLU A 97 11.26 -23.26 -4.99
N ASN A 98 10.51 -23.41 -3.89
CA ASN A 98 10.82 -24.36 -2.83
C ASN A 98 9.61 -25.19 -2.42
N GLN A 99 9.79 -26.51 -2.32
CA GLN A 99 8.79 -27.45 -1.81
C GLN A 99 9.35 -28.35 -0.69
N VAL A 100 10.52 -28.00 -0.16
CA VAL A 100 11.16 -28.71 0.95
C VAL A 100 10.52 -28.24 2.25
N LYS A 101 10.24 -29.18 3.16
CA LYS A 101 9.60 -28.85 4.44
C LYS A 101 10.46 -27.88 5.26
N ALA A 102 9.82 -26.85 5.83
CA ALA A 102 10.46 -25.83 6.66
C ALA A 102 11.59 -25.07 5.94
N LYS A 103 11.49 -24.91 4.61
CA LYS A 103 12.48 -24.21 3.80
C LYS A 103 11.81 -23.21 2.85
N ALA A 104 12.39 -22.02 2.83
CA ALA A 104 11.99 -20.90 1.97
C ALA A 104 12.60 -20.97 0.56
N ALA A 105 11.92 -20.37 -0.41
CA ALA A 105 12.51 -20.06 -1.72
C ALA A 105 13.65 -19.06 -1.58
N LEU A 106 13.53 -18.10 -0.67
CA LEU A 106 14.60 -17.17 -0.32
C LEU A 106 14.72 -17.03 1.20
N TYR A 107 15.94 -17.22 1.70
CA TYR A 107 16.33 -16.83 3.04
C TYR A 107 17.40 -15.73 2.96
N THR A 108 17.13 -14.57 3.56
CA THR A 108 18.11 -13.48 3.74
C THR A 108 18.57 -13.46 5.19
N ALA A 109 19.85 -13.79 5.42
CA ALA A 109 20.45 -13.93 6.73
C ALA A 109 20.70 -12.57 7.43
N PRO A 110 20.95 -12.55 8.75
CA PRO A 110 21.32 -11.32 9.46
C PRO A 110 22.51 -10.61 8.84
N GLY A 111 22.36 -9.31 8.59
CA GLY A 111 23.37 -8.46 7.96
C GLY A 111 23.55 -8.67 6.45
N ALA A 112 22.79 -9.57 5.82
CA ALA A 112 22.73 -9.71 4.38
C ALA A 112 21.71 -8.74 3.76
N GLU A 113 21.91 -8.43 2.49
CA GLU A 113 21.02 -7.55 1.71
C GLU A 113 20.54 -8.27 0.46
N THR A 114 19.22 -8.24 0.21
CA THR A 114 18.63 -8.80 -1.00
C THR A 114 17.74 -7.75 -1.69
N VAL A 115 17.84 -7.67 -3.01
CA VAL A 115 16.97 -6.87 -3.86
C VAL A 115 16.32 -7.77 -4.92
N LEU A 116 14.99 -7.78 -4.97
CA LEU A 116 14.19 -8.56 -5.91
C LEU A 116 13.58 -7.63 -6.96
N ASN A 117 14.27 -7.47 -8.08
CA ASN A 117 13.89 -6.62 -9.19
C ASN A 117 13.26 -7.47 -10.30
N ASN A 118 12.09 -8.07 -10.04
CA ASN A 118 11.37 -9.07 -10.85
C ASN A 118 11.63 -10.54 -10.43
N GLY A 119 10.97 -11.48 -11.11
CA GLY A 119 10.96 -12.92 -10.83
C GLY A 119 9.75 -13.35 -10.00
N THR A 120 9.43 -14.64 -10.05
CA THR A 120 8.39 -15.26 -9.22
C THR A 120 9.02 -16.10 -8.14
N PHE A 121 8.70 -15.83 -6.88
CA PHE A 121 9.09 -16.62 -5.72
C PHE A 121 7.88 -17.41 -5.25
N THR A 122 8.00 -18.73 -5.10
CA THR A 122 6.85 -19.56 -4.72
C THR A 122 7.25 -20.76 -3.86
N GLY A 123 6.31 -21.21 -3.04
CA GLY A 123 6.43 -22.40 -2.21
C GLY A 123 5.10 -22.83 -1.60
N ASN A 124 5.11 -23.98 -0.92
CA ASN A 124 3.88 -24.62 -0.40
C ASN A 124 4.09 -25.41 0.91
N THR A 125 5.19 -25.20 1.61
CA THR A 125 5.54 -25.99 2.82
C THR A 125 5.86 -25.16 4.05
N TRP A 126 6.27 -23.91 3.84
CA TRP A 126 6.69 -22.96 4.87
C TRP A 126 6.67 -21.55 4.25
N TYR A 127 7.29 -20.55 4.89
CA TYR A 127 7.45 -19.21 4.31
C TYR A 127 8.07 -19.28 2.92
N VAL A 128 7.54 -18.54 1.95
CA VAL A 128 8.19 -18.40 0.63
C VAL A 128 9.47 -17.60 0.80
N ILE A 129 9.43 -16.54 1.63
CA ILE A 129 10.58 -15.71 1.97
C ILE A 129 10.71 -15.60 3.49
N LYS A 130 11.89 -15.92 4.02
CA LYS A 130 12.30 -15.59 5.39
C LYS A 130 13.35 -14.49 5.33
N ASN A 131 13.09 -13.36 5.98
CA ASN A 131 14.03 -12.24 6.07
C ASN A 131 14.43 -11.99 7.52
N LEU A 132 15.73 -12.14 7.80
CA LEU A 132 16.39 -11.71 9.04
C LEU A 132 17.41 -10.59 8.79
N GLY A 133 17.51 -10.11 7.54
CA GLY A 133 18.41 -9.03 7.12
C GLY A 133 17.63 -7.86 6.50
N THR A 134 18.15 -7.33 5.39
CA THR A 134 17.48 -6.26 4.62
C THR A 134 16.99 -6.80 3.28
N LEU A 135 15.71 -6.63 2.99
CA LEU A 135 15.08 -7.06 1.76
C LEU A 135 14.35 -5.89 1.09
N THR A 136 14.59 -5.69 -0.20
CA THR A 136 13.79 -4.81 -1.06
C THR A 136 13.10 -5.63 -2.14
N ILE A 137 11.79 -5.45 -2.29
CA ILE A 137 11.00 -6.03 -3.39
C ILE A 137 10.60 -4.89 -4.33
N ASP A 138 11.02 -4.96 -5.59
CA ASP A 138 10.71 -3.98 -6.63
C ASP A 138 10.29 -4.70 -7.91
N GLY A 139 9.04 -5.18 -7.92
CA GLY A 139 8.39 -5.77 -9.08
C GLY A 139 8.37 -7.30 -9.10
N ALA A 140 8.87 -7.97 -8.07
CA ALA A 140 8.77 -9.43 -7.97
C ALA A 140 7.35 -9.90 -7.59
N THR A 141 7.04 -11.13 -7.97
CA THR A 141 5.84 -11.85 -7.53
C THR A 141 6.20 -12.79 -6.39
N VAL A 142 5.42 -12.79 -5.31
CA VAL A 142 5.52 -13.76 -4.21
C VAL A 142 4.19 -14.50 -4.11
N ASP A 143 4.19 -15.79 -4.41
CA ASP A 143 3.00 -16.62 -4.42
C ASP A 143 3.12 -17.78 -3.44
N GLN A 144 2.39 -17.67 -2.32
CA GLN A 144 2.34 -18.69 -1.28
C GLN A 144 1.13 -19.60 -1.48
N GLN A 145 1.42 -20.86 -1.83
CA GLN A 145 0.41 -21.85 -2.18
C GLN A 145 -0.11 -22.64 -0.97
N ASP A 146 0.44 -22.46 0.22
CA ASP A 146 -0.02 -23.08 1.46
C ASP A 146 -0.64 -22.07 2.44
N ALA A 147 -1.84 -22.35 2.95
CA ALA A 147 -2.51 -21.50 3.94
C ALA A 147 -2.02 -21.72 5.39
N GLY A 148 -1.14 -22.70 5.62
CA GLY A 148 -0.57 -23.02 6.93
C GLY A 148 0.63 -22.17 7.33
N SER A 149 1.22 -21.40 6.41
CA SER A 149 2.35 -20.49 6.66
C SER A 149 2.18 -19.16 5.93
N SER A 150 2.80 -18.09 6.43
CA SER A 150 2.79 -16.79 5.76
C SER A 150 3.57 -16.81 4.44
N GLY A 151 3.31 -15.91 3.51
CA GLY A 151 4.12 -15.77 2.30
C GLY A 151 5.51 -15.23 2.60
N ILE A 152 5.57 -14.14 3.34
CA ILE A 152 6.81 -13.54 3.83
C ILE A 152 6.80 -13.51 5.36
N ASP A 153 7.92 -13.86 5.97
CA ASP A 153 8.22 -13.64 7.38
C ASP A 153 9.39 -12.66 7.50
N ASN A 154 9.11 -11.42 7.91
CA ASN A 154 10.07 -10.34 8.10
C ASN A 154 10.29 -10.10 9.58
N GLY A 155 11.35 -10.67 10.14
CA GLY A 155 11.62 -10.61 11.59
C GLY A 155 11.90 -12.00 12.17
N TYR A 156 12.05 -12.04 13.48
CA TYR A 156 12.29 -13.28 14.23
C TYR A 156 10.97 -13.88 14.75
N TYR A 157 10.90 -15.20 14.82
CA TYR A 157 9.76 -15.89 15.43
C TYR A 157 9.99 -16.17 16.93
N GLY A 158 11.25 -16.22 17.38
CA GLY A 158 11.60 -16.62 18.75
C GLY A 158 11.91 -18.10 18.90
N ASN A 159 12.09 -18.83 17.79
CA ASN A 159 12.45 -20.25 17.81
C ASN A 159 13.59 -20.53 16.84
N LEU A 160 14.65 -21.18 17.34
CA LEU A 160 15.86 -21.48 16.58
C LEU A 160 15.60 -22.18 15.24
N GLY A 161 14.62 -23.09 15.17
CA GLY A 161 14.27 -23.78 13.94
C GLY A 161 13.62 -22.85 12.91
N ASN A 162 12.66 -22.04 13.34
CA ASN A 162 11.97 -21.08 12.49
C ASN A 162 12.86 -19.90 12.08
N ASP A 163 13.87 -19.59 12.91
CA ASP A 163 14.83 -18.53 12.65
C ASP A 163 16.10 -19.05 11.95
N CYS A 164 15.96 -20.12 11.15
CA CYS A 164 17.02 -20.68 10.29
C CYS A 164 18.33 -21.00 11.04
N GLY A 165 18.23 -21.43 12.30
CA GLY A 165 19.39 -21.73 13.15
C GLY A 165 20.04 -20.51 13.80
N VAL A 166 19.46 -19.31 13.64
CA VAL A 166 19.93 -18.07 14.26
C VAL A 166 19.31 -17.94 15.66
N ALA A 167 20.16 -17.73 16.67
CA ALA A 167 19.69 -17.48 18.02
C ALA A 167 18.92 -16.15 18.09
N TYR A 168 17.84 -16.13 18.87
CA TYR A 168 17.05 -14.93 19.08
C TYR A 168 17.90 -13.82 19.71
N PRO A 169 18.02 -12.64 19.06
CA PRO A 169 18.92 -11.59 19.52
C PRO A 169 18.23 -10.69 20.56
N ALA A 170 19.03 -9.92 21.32
CA ALA A 170 18.48 -8.88 22.19
C ALA A 170 17.94 -7.67 21.40
N SER A 171 18.43 -7.48 20.18
CA SER A 171 17.98 -6.47 19.22
C SER A 171 18.40 -6.90 17.82
N ALA A 172 17.59 -6.62 16.81
CA ALA A 172 17.94 -6.85 15.42
C ALA A 172 17.60 -5.65 14.54
N ASN A 173 18.27 -5.57 13.39
CA ASN A 173 17.91 -4.65 12.32
C ASN A 173 17.39 -5.48 11.14
N VAL A 174 16.08 -5.70 11.12
CA VAL A 174 15.40 -6.46 10.07
C VAL A 174 14.48 -5.51 9.32
N LYS A 175 14.68 -5.39 8.01
CA LYS A 175 13.92 -4.44 7.19
C LYS A 175 13.41 -5.09 5.92
N LEU A 176 12.13 -4.86 5.64
CA LEU A 176 11.50 -5.15 4.37
C LEU A 176 10.96 -3.86 3.77
N THR A 177 11.36 -3.55 2.54
CA THR A 177 10.78 -2.46 1.74
C THR A 177 10.14 -3.04 0.49
N ILE A 178 8.84 -2.83 0.33
CA ILE A 178 8.09 -3.26 -0.86
C ILE A 178 7.77 -2.01 -1.66
N LYS A 179 8.49 -1.83 -2.78
CA LYS A 179 8.30 -0.73 -3.70
C LYS A 179 7.18 -0.98 -4.70
N SER A 180 7.11 -2.22 -5.19
CA SER A 180 6.12 -2.70 -6.14
C SER A 180 6.16 -4.23 -6.19
N GLY A 181 5.13 -4.88 -6.74
CA GLY A 181 5.08 -6.33 -6.89
C GLY A 181 3.68 -6.91 -6.73
N TYR A 182 3.56 -8.23 -6.91
CA TYR A 182 2.32 -8.98 -6.69
C TYR A 182 2.55 -10.00 -5.59
N LEU A 183 1.87 -9.86 -4.46
CA LEU A 183 2.05 -10.73 -3.32
C LEU A 183 0.72 -11.40 -2.97
N SER A 184 0.68 -12.73 -2.98
CA SER A 184 -0.54 -13.50 -2.81
C SER A 184 -0.41 -14.71 -1.90
N GLY A 185 -1.52 -15.02 -1.22
CA GLY A 185 -1.70 -16.29 -0.51
C GLY A 185 -1.02 -16.36 0.85
N GLY A 186 -0.97 -17.56 1.42
CA GLY A 186 -0.48 -17.79 2.78
C GLY A 186 -1.52 -17.62 3.88
N MET A 187 -1.14 -18.02 5.10
CA MET A 187 -1.84 -17.65 6.33
C MET A 187 -1.95 -16.13 6.44
N ASN A 188 -0.85 -15.44 6.15
CA ASN A 188 -0.79 -14.00 5.94
C ASN A 188 0.09 -13.77 4.70
N THR A 189 -0.21 -12.77 3.88
CA THR A 189 0.64 -12.50 2.71
C THR A 189 2.02 -12.02 3.16
N VAL A 190 2.05 -11.07 4.11
CA VAL A 190 3.26 -10.61 4.80
C VAL A 190 3.04 -10.66 6.30
N LYS A 191 3.95 -11.31 7.02
CA LYS A 191 4.08 -11.21 8.48
C LYS A 191 5.28 -10.33 8.79
N ASN A 192 5.06 -9.21 9.46
CA ASN A 192 6.10 -8.36 10.02
C ASN A 192 6.24 -8.73 11.51
N ASP A 193 7.20 -9.58 11.82
CA ASP A 193 7.40 -10.25 13.11
C ASP A 193 8.37 -9.47 14.02
N ASP A 194 8.83 -10.09 15.10
CA ASP A 194 9.75 -9.52 16.08
C ASP A 194 10.93 -8.78 15.41
N PHE A 195 11.13 -7.53 15.82
CA PHE A 195 12.14 -6.58 15.30
C PHE A 195 12.00 -6.19 13.83
N GLY A 196 10.97 -6.68 13.13
CA GLY A 196 10.70 -6.37 11.74
C GLY A 196 10.25 -4.93 11.56
N VAL A 197 10.87 -4.24 10.60
CA VAL A 197 10.39 -2.95 10.09
C VAL A 197 9.94 -3.14 8.65
N LEU A 198 8.64 -2.94 8.41
CA LEU A 198 8.02 -3.03 7.09
C LEU A 198 7.69 -1.63 6.56
N VAL A 199 8.15 -1.35 5.35
CA VAL A 199 7.77 -0.17 4.58
C VAL A 199 7.14 -0.62 3.27
N VAL A 200 5.90 -0.22 3.02
CA VAL A 200 5.21 -0.48 1.74
C VAL A 200 5.03 0.84 1.02
N GLU A 201 5.70 1.00 -0.12
CA GLU A 201 5.53 2.16 -1.00
C GLU A 201 4.41 1.91 -2.02
N ASN A 202 4.33 0.69 -2.56
CA ASN A 202 3.28 0.25 -3.47
C ASN A 202 3.26 -1.29 -3.60
N GLY A 203 2.31 -1.84 -4.37
CA GLY A 203 2.18 -3.26 -4.69
C GLY A 203 0.72 -3.71 -4.70
N VAL A 204 0.49 -4.96 -5.13
CA VAL A 204 -0.82 -5.61 -5.07
C VAL A 204 -0.72 -6.79 -4.12
N PHE A 205 -1.52 -6.76 -3.07
CA PHE A 205 -1.55 -7.74 -2.00
C PHE A 205 -2.91 -8.42 -1.98
N SER A 206 -2.91 -9.74 -2.07
CA SER A 206 -4.15 -10.51 -1.94
C SER A 206 -4.00 -11.67 -0.97
N ASN A 207 -5.07 -11.98 -0.24
CA ASN A 207 -5.13 -13.15 0.61
C ASN A 207 -6.52 -13.77 0.63
N THR A 208 -6.59 -15.08 0.81
CA THR A 208 -7.85 -15.81 0.89
C THR A 208 -8.14 -16.43 2.25
N SER A 209 -7.14 -16.57 3.12
CA SER A 209 -7.27 -17.25 4.42
C SER A 209 -7.18 -16.29 5.59
N GLY A 210 -6.22 -15.36 5.57
CA GLY A 210 -6.00 -14.38 6.63
C GLY A 210 -5.74 -12.98 6.07
N PRO A 211 -5.09 -12.09 6.84
CA PRO A 211 -4.85 -10.73 6.39
C PRO A 211 -3.75 -10.68 5.32
N THR A 212 -3.76 -9.61 4.54
CA THR A 212 -2.64 -9.28 3.66
C THR A 212 -1.38 -8.96 4.47
N ILE A 213 -1.53 -8.22 5.58
CA ILE A 213 -0.43 -7.92 6.51
C ILE A 213 -0.83 -8.31 7.93
N LEU A 214 0.01 -9.09 8.59
CA LEU A 214 0.04 -9.22 10.04
C LEU A 214 1.26 -8.47 10.58
N ASN A 215 1.03 -7.36 11.28
CA ASN A 215 2.07 -6.57 11.90
C ASN A 215 2.19 -6.87 13.40
N TRP A 216 3.39 -7.19 13.87
CA TRP A 216 3.72 -7.31 15.30
C TRP A 216 4.59 -6.16 15.80
N ASN A 217 5.40 -5.53 14.94
CA ASN A 217 6.36 -4.51 15.36
C ASN A 217 6.13 -3.13 14.75
N GLU A 218 6.73 -2.81 13.61
CA GLU A 218 6.64 -1.48 12.98
C GLU A 218 6.32 -1.59 11.50
N THR A 219 5.17 -1.06 11.08
CA THR A 219 4.74 -1.02 9.67
C THR A 219 4.33 0.40 9.26
N SER A 220 4.83 0.85 8.11
CA SER A 220 4.39 2.08 7.43
C SER A 220 3.93 1.78 6.01
N ILE A 221 2.70 2.18 5.66
CA ILE A 221 2.11 1.96 4.33
C ILE A 221 1.88 3.32 3.66
N TYR A 222 2.49 3.54 2.50
CA TYR A 222 2.33 4.75 1.69
C TYR A 222 1.40 4.55 0.49
N GLY A 223 1.23 3.30 0.04
CA GLY A 223 0.42 2.98 -1.13
C GLY A 223 0.27 1.47 -1.35
N GLY A 224 -0.37 1.11 -2.46
CA GLY A 224 -0.68 -0.28 -2.83
C GLY A 224 -2.16 -0.63 -2.70
N SER A 225 -2.54 -1.78 -3.25
CA SER A 225 -3.89 -2.35 -3.17
C SER A 225 -3.87 -3.61 -2.31
N PHE A 226 -4.75 -3.68 -1.32
CA PHE A 226 -4.85 -4.76 -0.35
C PHE A 226 -6.26 -5.33 -0.39
N THR A 227 -6.39 -6.59 -0.80
CA THR A 227 -7.70 -7.23 -0.99
C THR A 227 -7.73 -8.58 -0.31
N VAL A 228 -8.81 -8.84 0.43
CA VAL A 228 -9.07 -10.17 1.01
C VAL A 228 -10.41 -10.72 0.55
N ASN A 229 -10.53 -12.05 0.47
CA ASN A 229 -11.80 -12.72 0.15
C ASN A 229 -12.44 -13.41 1.36
N ASP A 230 -13.62 -14.02 1.14
CA ASP A 230 -14.66 -14.32 2.15
C ASP A 230 -14.23 -15.11 3.39
N SER A 231 -13.14 -15.89 3.35
CA SER A 231 -12.65 -16.58 4.55
C SER A 231 -11.86 -15.69 5.50
N SER A 232 -11.32 -14.56 5.03
CA SER A 232 -10.54 -13.64 5.85
C SER A 232 -11.43 -12.81 6.78
N LYS A 233 -10.88 -12.48 7.96
CA LYS A 233 -11.58 -11.67 8.98
C LYS A 233 -11.26 -10.19 8.90
N ALA A 234 -10.12 -9.84 8.32
CA ALA A 234 -9.68 -8.46 8.18
C ALA A 234 -8.66 -8.33 7.04
N VAL A 235 -8.53 -7.13 6.47
CA VAL A 235 -7.50 -6.83 5.46
C VAL A 235 -6.11 -6.79 6.09
N ILE A 236 -5.99 -6.14 7.25
CA ILE A 236 -4.75 -6.02 8.03
C ILE A 236 -5.03 -6.43 9.47
N ALA A 237 -4.11 -7.21 10.05
CA ALA A 237 -4.11 -7.49 11.48
C ALA A 237 -2.92 -6.79 12.15
N ASN A 238 -3.17 -6.21 13.32
CA ASN A 238 -2.13 -5.59 14.15
C ASN A 238 -2.07 -6.28 15.52
N GLY A 239 -0.89 -6.75 15.91
CA GLY A 239 -0.60 -7.40 17.18
C GLY A 239 0.49 -6.63 17.92
N SER A 240 0.49 -6.74 19.24
CA SER A 240 1.53 -6.18 20.10
C SER A 240 1.65 -7.00 21.38
N LEU A 241 2.88 -7.12 21.85
CA LEU A 241 3.22 -7.61 23.19
C LEU A 241 3.86 -6.51 24.06
N ALA A 242 3.75 -5.25 23.61
CA ALA A 242 4.24 -4.04 24.27
C ALA A 242 5.72 -4.13 24.71
N ASN A 243 6.57 -4.67 23.82
CA ASN A 243 8.00 -4.78 24.03
C ASN A 243 8.78 -4.25 22.80
N ASP A 244 10.11 -4.19 22.88
CA ASP A 244 10.96 -3.61 21.83
C ASP A 244 10.95 -4.38 20.50
N ALA A 245 10.60 -5.66 20.55
CA ALA A 245 10.49 -6.52 19.38
C ALA A 245 9.09 -6.51 18.77
N ASP A 246 8.04 -6.29 19.58
CA ASP A 246 6.62 -6.36 19.21
C ASP A 246 5.84 -5.13 19.67
N LYS A 247 6.15 -3.97 19.09
CA LYS A 247 5.51 -2.70 19.45
C LYS A 247 4.08 -2.57 18.92
N GLY A 248 3.74 -3.25 17.83
CA GLY A 248 2.46 -3.16 17.13
C GLY A 248 2.11 -1.75 16.65
N ASN A 249 3.07 -1.03 16.10
CA ASN A 249 2.87 0.29 15.49
C ASN A 249 2.56 0.12 14.01
N LEU A 250 1.36 0.52 13.60
CA LEU A 250 0.90 0.57 12.23
C LEU A 250 0.51 2.01 11.87
N THR A 251 1.15 2.56 10.84
CA THR A 251 0.77 3.87 10.27
C THR A 251 0.47 3.73 8.79
N ILE A 252 -0.72 4.18 8.38
CA ILE A 252 -1.18 4.18 6.99
C ILE A 252 -1.25 5.62 6.50
N TYR A 253 -0.42 5.96 5.53
CA TYR A 253 -0.41 7.25 4.84
C TYR A 253 -1.26 7.23 3.55
N GLY A 254 -1.42 6.05 2.95
CA GLY A 254 -2.17 5.86 1.71
C GLY A 254 -2.31 4.39 1.32
N GLY A 255 -2.98 4.13 0.20
CA GLY A 255 -3.30 2.79 -0.31
C GLY A 255 -4.80 2.52 -0.38
N GLU A 256 -5.15 1.36 -0.91
CA GLU A 256 -6.53 0.88 -1.07
C GLU A 256 -6.74 -0.41 -0.30
N PHE A 257 -7.80 -0.47 0.47
CA PHE A 257 -8.09 -1.59 1.36
C PHE A 257 -9.50 -2.06 1.11
N THR A 258 -9.63 -3.25 0.53
CA THR A 258 -10.92 -3.85 0.19
C THR A 258 -11.13 -5.10 1.03
N ALA A 259 -12.05 -5.00 1.98
CA ALA A 259 -12.48 -6.12 2.79
C ALA A 259 -13.33 -7.11 1.98
N SER A 260 -13.39 -8.35 2.46
CA SER A 260 -14.20 -9.40 1.84
C SER A 260 -15.70 -9.15 1.95
N ASN A 261 -16.50 -10.01 1.29
CA ASN A 261 -17.97 -9.88 1.22
C ASN A 261 -18.38 -8.48 0.72
N ASP A 262 -17.84 -8.10 -0.43
CA ASP A 262 -18.09 -6.81 -1.11
C ASP A 262 -17.90 -5.59 -0.20
N GLY A 263 -16.85 -5.59 0.63
CA GLY A 263 -16.54 -4.45 1.51
C GLY A 263 -17.41 -4.32 2.75
N SER A 264 -18.06 -5.41 3.19
CA SER A 264 -18.86 -5.40 4.43
C SER A 264 -18.13 -5.93 5.66
N ASN A 265 -17.00 -6.62 5.47
CA ASN A 265 -16.16 -7.10 6.57
C ASN A 265 -15.17 -6.03 7.08
N ALA A 266 -14.45 -6.36 8.15
CA ALA A 266 -13.53 -5.42 8.79
C ALA A 266 -12.29 -5.13 7.93
N ILE A 267 -11.81 -3.88 7.98
CA ILE A 267 -10.49 -3.51 7.47
C ILE A 267 -9.41 -3.97 8.46
N PHE A 268 -9.63 -3.70 9.75
CA PHE A 268 -8.66 -3.97 10.81
C PHE A 268 -9.05 -5.21 11.61
N GLY A 269 -8.04 -5.96 12.01
CA GLY A 269 -8.12 -7.11 12.90
C GLY A 269 -6.97 -7.11 13.91
N TYR A 270 -6.94 -8.08 14.81
CA TYR A 270 -5.85 -8.20 15.79
C TYR A 270 -5.03 -9.48 15.59
N GLY A 271 -3.74 -9.40 15.92
CA GLY A 271 -2.88 -10.58 15.99
C GLY A 271 -3.28 -11.44 17.18
N GLN A 272 -3.68 -12.70 16.93
CA GLN A 272 -4.07 -13.61 18.01
C GLN A 272 -2.93 -13.76 19.04
N GLY A 273 -3.26 -13.59 20.32
CA GLY A 273 -2.28 -13.60 21.40
C GLY A 273 -1.70 -12.23 21.75
N GLY A 274 -1.83 -11.23 20.86
CA GLY A 274 -1.61 -9.83 21.17
C GLY A 274 -2.67 -9.34 22.15
N LYS A 275 -2.26 -8.88 23.33
CA LYS A 275 -3.17 -8.45 24.40
C LYS A 275 -2.96 -7.00 24.83
N GLU A 276 -1.93 -6.34 24.29
CA GLU A 276 -1.47 -5.06 24.79
C GLU A 276 -1.45 -4.02 23.67
N GLY A 277 -2.34 -3.03 23.74
CA GLY A 277 -2.12 -1.61 23.43
C GLY A 277 -1.23 -1.18 22.25
N GLY A 278 -1.24 -1.88 21.10
CA GLY A 278 -0.58 -1.41 19.88
C GLY A 278 -1.20 -0.12 19.33
N ALA A 279 -0.55 0.52 18.36
CA ALA A 279 -1.04 1.74 17.72
C ALA A 279 -1.46 1.48 16.27
N VAL A 280 -2.62 2.03 15.90
CA VAL A 280 -3.10 2.08 14.51
C VAL A 280 -3.44 3.53 14.19
N GLU A 281 -2.65 4.15 13.32
CA GLU A 281 -2.83 5.52 12.83
C GLU A 281 -3.16 5.50 11.33
N VAL A 282 -4.28 6.10 10.96
CA VAL A 282 -4.72 6.26 9.58
C VAL A 282 -4.67 7.73 9.21
N LYS A 283 -3.69 8.09 8.39
CA LYS A 283 -3.46 9.45 7.91
C LYS A 283 -4.03 9.67 6.53
N GLY A 284 -4.22 8.61 5.75
CA GLY A 284 -4.86 8.62 4.44
C GLY A 284 -5.12 7.20 3.94
N GLY A 285 -5.76 7.10 2.78
CA GLY A 285 -6.11 5.82 2.13
C GLY A 285 -7.60 5.70 1.80
N ALA A 286 -7.94 4.75 0.94
CA ALA A 286 -9.31 4.41 0.56
C ALA A 286 -9.69 3.07 1.19
N PHE A 287 -10.82 3.05 1.90
CA PHE A 287 -11.24 1.91 2.70
C PHE A 287 -12.66 1.48 2.28
N THR A 288 -12.71 0.34 1.58
CA THR A 288 -13.93 -0.35 1.19
C THR A 288 -14.14 -1.51 2.16
N GLY A 289 -14.74 -1.20 3.31
CA GLY A 289 -14.80 -2.10 4.46
C GLY A 289 -15.34 -1.39 5.71
N TYR A 290 -15.71 -2.16 6.72
CA TYR A 290 -15.99 -1.63 8.06
C TYR A 290 -14.68 -1.22 8.74
N VAL A 291 -14.52 0.08 8.96
CA VAL A 291 -13.41 0.67 9.72
C VAL A 291 -13.91 1.00 11.12
N GLY A 292 -13.49 0.19 12.08
CA GLY A 292 -13.85 0.31 13.48
C GLY A 292 -12.98 -0.61 14.32
N SER A 293 -13.28 -0.65 15.61
CA SER A 293 -12.66 -1.57 16.56
C SER A 293 -13.72 -2.44 17.23
N ALA A 294 -13.45 -3.72 17.42
CA ALA A 294 -14.34 -4.58 18.20
C ALA A 294 -14.00 -4.49 19.69
N ALA A 295 -14.94 -4.86 20.56
CA ALA A 295 -14.76 -4.76 22.01
C ALA A 295 -13.57 -5.58 22.57
N ASP A 296 -13.11 -6.59 21.85
CA ASP A 296 -11.97 -7.43 22.21
C ASP A 296 -10.64 -6.98 21.59
N TYR A 297 -10.63 -5.93 20.76
CA TYR A 297 -9.42 -5.43 20.15
C TYR A 297 -8.59 -4.66 21.19
N PRO A 298 -7.27 -4.89 21.26
CA PRO A 298 -6.42 -4.25 22.25
C PRO A 298 -6.01 -2.82 21.88
N TYR A 299 -6.67 -2.18 20.89
CA TYR A 299 -6.33 -0.85 20.40
C TYR A 299 -7.57 -0.11 19.88
N THR A 300 -7.45 1.22 19.76
CA THR A 300 -8.44 2.10 19.14
C THR A 300 -7.76 2.82 17.97
N PRO A 301 -8.23 2.66 16.72
CA PRO A 301 -7.68 3.38 15.58
C PRO A 301 -7.81 4.90 15.75
N ILE A 302 -6.77 5.64 15.37
CA ILE A 302 -6.79 7.10 15.25
C ILE A 302 -6.87 7.44 13.76
N ILE A 303 -7.89 8.20 13.37
CA ILE A 303 -8.18 8.59 12.00
C ILE A 303 -7.91 10.09 11.84
N GLU A 304 -6.83 10.43 11.15
CA GLU A 304 -6.44 11.79 10.80
C GLU A 304 -6.89 12.15 9.37
N GLY A 305 -7.07 11.14 8.49
CA GLY A 305 -7.58 11.36 7.14
C GLY A 305 -7.82 10.09 6.33
N GLY A 306 -8.52 10.22 5.21
CA GLY A 306 -8.84 9.11 4.29
C GLY A 306 -10.28 9.14 3.80
N ALA A 307 -10.63 8.18 2.94
CA ALA A 307 -11.98 7.97 2.41
C ALA A 307 -12.53 6.60 2.82
N PHE A 308 -13.77 6.56 3.30
CA PHE A 308 -14.35 5.41 4.00
C PHE A 308 -15.76 5.13 3.49
N THR A 309 -16.03 3.88 3.11
CA THR A 309 -17.40 3.44 2.80
C THR A 309 -18.22 3.18 4.07
N ASN A 310 -17.56 2.83 5.17
CA ASN A 310 -18.19 2.55 6.46
C ASN A 310 -17.21 2.82 7.62
N LEU A 311 -17.26 4.04 8.17
CA LEU A 311 -16.48 4.45 9.34
C LEU A 311 -17.34 4.43 10.60
N ASP A 312 -16.93 3.64 11.59
CA ASP A 312 -17.61 3.59 12.89
C ASP A 312 -16.97 4.57 13.89
N ARG A 313 -17.55 5.77 13.93
CA ARG A 313 -17.14 6.86 14.84
C ARG A 313 -17.31 6.55 16.32
N GLU A 314 -18.03 5.49 16.71
CA GLU A 314 -18.17 5.11 18.13
C GLU A 314 -16.95 4.32 18.63
N THR A 315 -16.21 3.68 17.73
CA THR A 315 -15.12 2.75 18.06
C THR A 315 -13.75 3.19 17.56
N VAL A 316 -13.66 4.40 17.00
CA VAL A 316 -12.41 5.06 16.58
C VAL A 316 -12.29 6.44 17.20
N VAL A 317 -11.08 7.01 17.16
CA VAL A 317 -10.85 8.43 17.43
C VAL A 317 -10.63 9.14 16.11
N VAL A 318 -11.47 10.13 15.79
CA VAL A 318 -11.25 11.02 14.64
C VAL A 318 -10.52 12.27 15.14
N ASP A 319 -9.29 12.50 14.65
CA ASP A 319 -8.45 13.66 14.98
C ASP A 319 -8.09 14.38 13.67
N SER A 320 -9.07 15.10 13.12
CA SER A 320 -8.93 15.81 11.84
C SER A 320 -9.51 17.21 11.92
N ASP A 321 -9.16 18.05 10.95
CA ASP A 321 -9.66 19.42 10.84
C ASP A 321 -11.03 19.51 10.17
N ALA A 322 -11.47 18.49 9.44
CA ALA A 322 -12.77 18.46 8.78
C ALA A 322 -13.20 17.06 8.43
N SER A 323 -14.52 16.85 8.28
CA SER A 323 -15.10 15.65 7.71
C SER A 323 -16.29 16.01 6.83
N ALA A 324 -16.49 15.28 5.74
CA ALA A 324 -17.64 15.46 4.86
C ALA A 324 -18.07 14.15 4.20
N ASN A 325 -19.36 14.04 3.88
CA ASN A 325 -19.90 12.94 3.09
C ASN A 325 -20.07 13.38 1.64
N PHE A 326 -19.54 12.58 0.72
CA PHE A 326 -19.87 12.66 -0.70
C PHE A 326 -21.02 11.70 -0.96
N VAL A 327 -22.14 12.24 -1.43
CA VAL A 327 -23.39 11.50 -1.61
C VAL A 327 -23.82 11.57 -3.07
N THR A 328 -24.10 10.41 -3.66
CA THR A 328 -24.71 10.24 -4.98
C THR A 328 -25.96 9.36 -4.86
N GLU A 329 -26.65 9.05 -5.98
CA GLU A 329 -27.82 8.16 -5.94
C GLU A 329 -27.42 6.70 -5.65
N GLY A 330 -27.32 6.36 -4.36
CA GLY A 330 -27.10 4.99 -3.89
C GLY A 330 -25.79 4.77 -3.14
N GLU A 331 -24.88 5.75 -3.15
CA GLU A 331 -23.60 5.66 -2.46
C GLU A 331 -23.35 6.87 -1.56
N LYS A 332 -22.68 6.60 -0.45
CA LYS A 332 -22.20 7.58 0.51
C LYS A 332 -20.78 7.20 0.89
N ILE A 333 -19.84 8.12 0.65
CA ILE A 333 -18.45 7.96 1.07
C ILE A 333 -18.12 9.08 2.05
N GLU A 334 -17.65 8.70 3.22
CA GLU A 334 -17.17 9.64 4.23
C GLU A 334 -15.70 9.95 3.99
N VAL A 335 -15.33 11.22 3.95
CA VAL A 335 -13.95 11.68 3.81
C VAL A 335 -13.56 12.49 5.03
N VAL A 336 -12.45 12.11 5.62
CA VAL A 336 -11.85 12.75 6.80
C VAL A 336 -10.61 13.53 6.36
N GLY A 337 -10.46 14.75 6.89
CA GLY A 337 -9.40 15.71 6.60
C GLY A 337 -9.73 16.65 5.43
N SER A 338 -9.61 17.97 5.65
CA SER A 338 -9.92 19.00 4.64
C SER A 338 -9.06 18.87 3.37
N VAL A 339 -7.81 18.44 3.53
CA VAL A 339 -6.88 18.17 2.43
C VAL A 339 -7.43 17.09 1.50
N TYR A 340 -7.99 16.02 2.07
CA TYR A 340 -8.57 14.91 1.29
C TYR A 340 -9.90 15.27 0.66
N ILE A 341 -10.74 16.03 1.36
CA ILE A 341 -12.00 16.55 0.81
C ILE A 341 -11.73 17.42 -0.41
N ASN A 342 -10.81 18.38 -0.30
CA ASN A 342 -10.47 19.27 -1.41
C ASN A 342 -9.78 18.55 -2.58
N ALA A 343 -8.93 17.55 -2.29
CA ALA A 343 -8.33 16.73 -3.34
C ALA A 343 -9.39 15.90 -4.10
N ALA A 344 -10.36 15.32 -3.38
CA ALA A 344 -11.46 14.59 -4.00
C ALA A 344 -12.34 15.49 -4.88
N LEU A 345 -12.64 16.71 -4.42
CA LEU A 345 -13.38 17.71 -5.19
C LEU A 345 -12.64 18.11 -6.47
N GLU A 346 -11.32 18.32 -6.40
CA GLU A 346 -10.49 18.64 -7.57
C GLU A 346 -10.49 17.51 -8.62
N GLU A 347 -10.39 16.24 -8.20
CA GLU A 347 -10.46 15.12 -9.15
C GLU A 347 -11.86 14.90 -9.72
N LEU A 348 -12.92 15.10 -8.93
CA LEU A 348 -14.29 15.05 -9.46
C LEU A 348 -14.50 16.07 -10.58
N GLU A 349 -13.95 17.29 -10.46
CA GLU A 349 -14.02 18.31 -11.52
C GLU A 349 -13.30 17.89 -12.80
N LYS A 350 -12.22 17.11 -12.69
CA LYS A 350 -11.45 16.61 -13.85
C LYS A 350 -12.15 15.47 -14.57
N GLU A 351 -12.80 14.59 -13.82
CA GLU A 351 -13.30 13.31 -14.34
C GLU A 351 -14.79 13.32 -14.66
N LEU A 352 -15.59 14.18 -14.02
CA LEU A 352 -17.04 14.24 -14.22
C LEU A 352 -17.46 15.40 -15.13
N THR A 353 -18.51 15.16 -15.91
CA THR A 353 -19.22 16.22 -16.65
C THR A 353 -19.98 17.15 -15.69
N PRO A 354 -20.34 18.38 -16.11
CA PRO A 354 -21.15 19.28 -15.30
C PRO A 354 -22.49 18.68 -14.87
N GLU A 355 -23.08 17.80 -15.68
CA GLU A 355 -24.33 17.11 -15.36
C GLU A 355 -24.12 16.07 -14.26
N GLU A 356 -23.03 15.29 -14.32
CA GLU A 356 -22.66 14.32 -13.29
C GLU A 356 -22.27 15.00 -11.98
N LEU A 357 -21.54 16.12 -12.02
CA LEU A 357 -21.23 16.92 -10.84
C LEU A 357 -22.49 17.41 -10.13
N ALA A 358 -23.54 17.76 -10.88
CA ALA A 358 -24.83 18.16 -10.30
C ALA A 358 -25.56 17.02 -9.57
N SER A 359 -25.15 15.77 -9.77
CA SER A 359 -25.65 14.61 -9.01
C SER A 359 -24.91 14.37 -7.70
N VAL A 360 -23.76 15.03 -7.49
CA VAL A 360 -22.94 14.92 -6.28
C VAL A 360 -23.40 15.95 -5.25
N LYS A 361 -23.61 15.47 -4.02
CA LYS A 361 -23.83 16.31 -2.85
C LYS A 361 -22.69 16.16 -1.86
N LEU A 362 -22.15 17.28 -1.38
CA LEU A 362 -21.19 17.35 -0.30
C LEU A 362 -21.90 17.74 1.00
N GLU A 363 -21.92 16.84 1.98
CA GLU A 363 -22.50 17.12 3.31
C GLU A 363 -21.37 17.27 4.33
N ILE A 364 -21.04 18.51 4.71
CA ILE A 364 -19.97 18.81 5.66
C ILE A 364 -20.46 18.47 7.07
N THR A 365 -19.81 17.52 7.74
CA THR A 365 -20.19 17.02 9.07
C THR A 365 -19.32 17.57 10.18
N GLU A 366 -18.07 17.91 9.88
CA GLU A 366 -17.14 18.55 10.81
C GLU A 366 -16.27 19.56 10.06
N ALA A 367 -15.98 20.71 10.67
CA ALA A 367 -15.06 21.70 10.12
C ALA A 367 -14.49 22.56 11.24
N ALA A 368 -13.17 22.59 11.36
CA ALA A 368 -12.46 23.50 12.25
C ALA A 368 -12.53 24.94 11.70
N ALA A 369 -12.39 25.90 12.61
CA ALA A 369 -12.41 27.32 12.24
C ALA A 369 -11.31 27.64 11.21
N GLY A 370 -11.70 28.26 10.09
CA GLY A 370 -10.79 28.68 9.03
C GLY A 370 -10.54 27.62 7.94
N VAL A 371 -11.15 26.44 8.03
CA VAL A 371 -11.17 25.50 6.91
C VAL A 371 -11.97 26.09 5.75
N GLU A 372 -11.44 25.94 4.54
CA GLU A 372 -12.05 26.37 3.29
C GLU A 372 -12.26 25.16 2.37
N PHE A 373 -13.48 24.99 1.88
CA PHE A 373 -13.85 23.95 0.93
C PHE A 373 -13.87 24.53 -0.49
N LYS A 374 -13.03 24.00 -1.37
CA LYS A 374 -12.93 24.38 -2.77
C LYS A 374 -13.82 23.49 -3.62
N VAL A 375 -15.05 23.92 -3.81
CA VAL A 375 -16.11 23.08 -4.38
C VAL A 375 -16.33 23.45 -5.85
N PRO A 376 -16.26 22.48 -6.79
CA PRO A 376 -16.60 22.68 -8.20
C PRO A 376 -18.03 23.14 -8.41
N SER A 377 -18.24 23.88 -9.50
CA SER A 377 -19.58 24.32 -9.89
C SER A 377 -20.52 23.15 -10.17
N GLY A 378 -21.78 23.28 -9.79
CA GLY A 378 -22.82 22.27 -9.96
C GLY A 378 -23.03 21.41 -8.72
N ILE A 379 -22.01 21.21 -7.88
CA ILE A 379 -22.14 20.41 -6.65
C ILE A 379 -23.05 21.14 -5.65
N THR A 380 -23.92 20.35 -5.02
CA THR A 380 -24.74 20.83 -3.90
C THR A 380 -24.00 20.61 -2.58
N VAL A 381 -23.82 21.66 -1.79
CA VAL A 381 -23.15 21.62 -0.49
C VAL A 381 -24.15 21.86 0.62
N LYS A 382 -24.16 20.99 1.63
CA LYS A 382 -24.96 21.16 2.85
C LYS A 382 -24.05 21.23 4.07
N ASN A 383 -24.23 22.24 4.90
CA ASN A 383 -23.57 22.35 6.18
C ASN A 383 -24.39 21.63 7.26
N LEU A 384 -23.88 20.50 7.79
CA LEU A 384 -24.47 19.77 8.91
C LEU A 384 -23.81 20.08 10.26
N THR A 385 -22.85 21.02 10.27
CA THR A 385 -22.21 21.48 11.50
C THR A 385 -23.07 22.56 12.18
N GLU A 386 -22.83 22.79 13.47
CA GLU A 386 -23.45 23.90 14.21
C GLU A 386 -22.82 25.27 13.89
N GLU A 387 -21.62 25.27 13.29
CA GLU A 387 -20.81 26.46 13.03
C GLU A 387 -20.89 26.89 11.56
N ASN A 388 -20.40 28.09 11.25
CA ASN A 388 -20.31 28.54 9.86
C ASN A 388 -19.14 27.84 9.14
N VAL A 389 -19.36 27.45 7.88
CA VAL A 389 -18.33 26.87 7.00
C VAL A 389 -18.09 27.76 5.78
N ASN A 390 -16.84 27.79 5.29
CA ASN A 390 -16.48 28.55 4.10
C ASN A 390 -16.45 27.62 2.89
N VAL A 391 -17.27 27.93 1.88
CA VAL A 391 -17.37 27.20 0.63
C VAL A 391 -17.05 28.18 -0.50
N ASN A 392 -15.86 28.06 -1.09
CA ASN A 392 -15.31 29.07 -1.98
C ASN A 392 -15.39 30.48 -1.33
N ASP A 393 -15.97 31.45 -2.03
CA ASP A 393 -16.18 32.83 -1.54
C ASP A 393 -17.46 33.02 -0.70
N GLU A 394 -18.22 31.94 -0.42
CA GLU A 394 -19.47 31.99 0.32
C GLU A 394 -19.32 31.42 1.75
N THR A 395 -20.08 31.98 2.69
CA THR A 395 -20.19 31.45 4.06
C THR A 395 -21.54 30.79 4.25
N LEU A 396 -21.55 29.51 4.63
CA LEU A 396 -22.73 28.72 4.90
C LEU A 396 -22.93 28.53 6.39
N GLY A 397 -24.06 29.01 6.90
CA GLY A 397 -24.47 28.76 8.28
C GLY A 397 -25.00 27.35 8.52
N ALA A 398 -25.27 27.02 9.78
CA ALA A 398 -25.82 25.72 10.17
C ALA A 398 -27.10 25.38 9.40
N ASP A 399 -27.20 24.12 8.97
CA ASP A 399 -28.31 23.55 8.18
C ASP A 399 -28.58 24.21 6.83
N GLN A 400 -27.74 25.15 6.38
CA GLN A 400 -27.88 25.79 5.07
C GLN A 400 -27.35 24.90 3.95
N GLU A 401 -27.91 25.12 2.76
CA GLU A 401 -27.58 24.41 1.54
C GLU A 401 -27.30 25.42 0.41
N LEU A 402 -26.28 25.13 -0.39
CA LEU A 402 -25.80 25.95 -1.51
C LEU A 402 -25.57 25.07 -2.72
N VAL A 403 -26.11 25.44 -3.87
CA VAL A 403 -25.64 24.92 -5.16
C VAL A 403 -24.55 25.84 -5.66
N VAL A 404 -23.32 25.33 -5.77
CA VAL A 404 -22.18 26.14 -6.17
C VAL A 404 -22.32 26.54 -7.63
N LYS A 405 -22.29 27.84 -7.91
CA LYS A 405 -22.41 28.37 -9.28
C LYS A 405 -21.04 28.40 -9.95
N GLY A 406 -21.03 28.23 -11.27
CA GLY A 406 -19.84 28.48 -12.08
C GLY A 406 -19.41 29.95 -11.98
N PRO A 407 -18.13 30.27 -12.24
CA PRO A 407 -17.69 31.66 -12.32
C PRO A 407 -18.60 32.40 -13.29
N GLU A 408 -19.14 33.55 -12.87
CA GLU A 408 -19.95 34.38 -13.76
C GLU A 408 -19.11 34.72 -14.98
N THR A 409 -19.43 34.13 -16.13
CA THR A 409 -18.91 34.63 -17.40
C THR A 409 -19.61 35.96 -17.61
N ASP A 410 -18.93 37.07 -17.29
CA ASP A 410 -19.28 38.38 -17.80
C ASP A 410 -19.44 38.21 -19.31
N THR A 411 -20.68 38.08 -19.76
CA THR A 411 -21.00 38.01 -21.18
C THR A 411 -20.83 39.45 -21.65
N PRO A 412 -19.81 39.77 -22.48
CA PRO A 412 -19.78 41.09 -23.08
C PRO A 412 -21.07 41.25 -23.89
N PRO A 413 -21.72 42.42 -23.87
CA PRO A 413 -22.95 42.63 -24.62
C PRO A 413 -22.72 42.25 -26.09
N ALA A 414 -23.66 41.48 -26.64
CA ALA A 414 -23.58 40.89 -27.97
C ALA A 414 -23.15 41.92 -29.03
N GLY A 415 -21.93 41.74 -29.54
CA GLY A 415 -21.41 42.39 -30.74
C GLY A 415 -21.58 41.47 -31.94
N ASP A 416 -22.24 42.00 -32.96
CA ASP A 416 -22.63 41.36 -34.21
C ASP A 416 -21.42 41.04 -35.13
N ASN A 417 -21.32 39.79 -35.60
CA ASN A 417 -20.55 39.23 -36.75
C ASN A 417 -19.00 39.38 -36.72
N ASP A 418 -18.14 38.53 -37.26
CA ASP A 418 -18.22 37.62 -38.41
C ASP A 418 -16.99 36.65 -38.45
N ASP A 419 -17.15 35.50 -39.11
CA ASP A 419 -16.18 34.61 -39.79
C ASP A 419 -14.83 34.15 -39.18
N GLY A 420 -14.62 32.81 -39.23
CA GLY A 420 -13.32 32.24 -39.63
C GLY A 420 -12.79 30.99 -38.91
N ASN A 421 -13.24 29.81 -39.35
CA ASN A 421 -12.45 28.58 -39.62
C ASN A 421 -11.23 28.23 -38.72
N LYS A 422 -11.26 27.08 -38.03
CA LYS A 422 -10.41 25.89 -38.31
C LYS A 422 -10.54 24.80 -37.23
N ASN A 423 -10.63 23.56 -37.72
CA ASN A 423 -10.44 22.31 -37.01
C ASN A 423 -9.11 22.28 -36.23
N GLU A 424 -9.12 21.68 -35.04
CA GLU A 424 -8.03 20.84 -34.53
C GLU A 424 -8.55 20.01 -33.33
N GLU A 425 -8.65 18.69 -33.52
CA GLU A 425 -8.79 17.72 -32.41
C GLU A 425 -7.45 17.58 -31.68
N PRO A 426 -7.39 17.63 -30.34
CA PRO A 426 -6.20 17.20 -29.63
C PRO A 426 -6.30 15.71 -29.31
N LYS A 427 -5.46 14.92 -29.97
CA LYS A 427 -4.98 13.63 -29.44
C LYS A 427 -4.32 13.85 -28.08
N LYS A 428 -4.61 12.97 -27.12
CA LYS A 428 -3.79 12.85 -25.91
C LYS A 428 -3.52 11.37 -25.58
N ASP A 429 -2.48 10.84 -26.23
CA ASP A 429 -1.70 9.75 -25.68
C ASP A 429 -0.86 10.34 -24.53
N THR A 430 -1.12 9.94 -23.28
CA THR A 430 -0.10 9.87 -22.23
C THR A 430 -0.57 8.93 -21.13
N VAL A 431 0.07 7.77 -21.06
CA VAL A 431 0.06 6.86 -19.91
C VAL A 431 0.51 7.61 -18.65
N PRO A 432 -0.22 7.59 -17.52
CA PRO A 432 0.24 8.23 -16.30
C PRO A 432 1.45 7.49 -15.73
N LYS A 433 2.56 8.22 -15.50
CA LYS A 433 3.67 7.74 -14.67
C LYS A 433 3.31 8.01 -13.22
N THR A 434 3.17 6.93 -12.46
CA THR A 434 2.94 6.90 -11.01
C THR A 434 4.20 7.32 -10.27
N SER A 435 4.26 8.54 -9.73
CA SER A 435 5.29 8.89 -8.73
C SER A 435 4.91 10.01 -7.76
N ASP A 436 3.63 10.18 -7.43
CA ASP A 436 3.22 10.99 -6.27
C ASP A 436 2.27 10.14 -5.41
N VAL A 437 2.81 9.59 -4.32
CA VAL A 437 2.15 8.69 -3.37
C VAL A 437 0.93 9.31 -2.65
N ASN A 438 0.68 10.61 -2.83
CA ASN A 438 -0.53 11.30 -2.33
C ASN A 438 -1.63 11.49 -3.39
N ASN A 439 -1.41 11.10 -4.66
CA ASN A 439 -2.30 11.46 -5.77
C ASN A 439 -3.21 10.31 -6.28
N MET A 440 -3.10 9.10 -5.70
CA MET A 440 -3.95 7.96 -6.12
C MET A 440 -5.30 7.92 -5.40
N LEU A 441 -5.37 8.41 -4.17
CA LEU A 441 -6.59 8.38 -3.36
C LEU A 441 -7.80 9.06 -4.02
N PRO A 442 -7.69 10.30 -4.56
CA PRO A 442 -8.85 10.95 -5.13
C PRO A 442 -9.29 10.29 -6.46
N TRP A 443 -8.38 9.70 -7.24
CA TRP A 443 -8.76 8.99 -8.48
C TRP A 443 -9.60 7.73 -8.23
N LEU A 444 -9.28 6.97 -7.19
CA LEU A 444 -9.98 5.71 -6.86
C LEU A 444 -11.30 5.96 -6.11
N MET A 445 -11.34 7.02 -5.30
CA MET A 445 -12.60 7.54 -4.74
C MET A 445 -13.56 8.01 -5.85
N VAL A 446 -13.04 8.69 -6.87
CA VAL A 446 -13.80 9.10 -8.06
C VAL A 446 -14.34 7.88 -8.82
N MET A 447 -13.61 6.77 -8.92
CA MET A 447 -14.15 5.54 -9.53
C MET A 447 -15.35 4.96 -8.78
N ALA A 448 -15.39 5.04 -7.45
CA ALA A 448 -16.60 4.66 -6.69
C ALA A 448 -17.74 5.64 -6.98
N LEU A 449 -17.52 6.95 -6.80
CA LEU A 449 -18.56 7.96 -7.00
C LEU A 449 -19.10 8.05 -8.44
N THR A 450 -18.26 7.83 -9.46
CA THR A 450 -18.66 7.77 -10.89
C THR A 450 -19.59 6.60 -11.18
N ALA A 451 -19.39 5.45 -10.54
CA ALA A 451 -20.28 4.29 -10.68
C ALA A 451 -21.69 4.60 -10.15
N GLY A 452 -21.80 5.27 -8.99
CA GLY A 452 -23.07 5.75 -8.44
C GLY A 452 -23.75 6.81 -9.32
N ALA A 453 -22.99 7.79 -9.83
CA ALA A 453 -23.51 8.83 -10.73
C ALA A 453 -24.09 8.23 -12.04
N ALA A 454 -23.38 7.29 -12.68
CA ALA A 454 -23.85 6.64 -13.91
C ALA A 454 -25.15 5.82 -13.74
N VAL A 455 -25.40 5.27 -12.54
CA VAL A 455 -26.66 4.56 -12.21
C VAL A 455 -27.84 5.53 -12.10
N ALA A 456 -27.62 6.73 -11.57
CA ALA A 456 -28.64 7.79 -11.49
C ALA A 456 -29.17 8.21 -12.87
N PHE A 457 -28.26 8.32 -13.86
CA PHE A 457 -28.61 8.71 -15.22
C PHE A 457 -29.43 7.64 -15.95
N LYS A 458 -29.07 6.35 -15.83
CA LYS A 458 -29.84 5.25 -16.45
C LYS A 458 -31.27 5.12 -15.93
N LYS A 459 -31.57 5.62 -14.73
CA LYS A 459 -32.92 5.66 -14.19
C LYS A 459 -33.74 6.86 -14.66
N LYS A 460 -33.11 7.99 -15.02
CA LYS A 460 -33.81 9.16 -15.58
C LYS A 460 -34.22 8.98 -17.04
N GLU A 461 -33.58 8.05 -17.76
CA GLU A 461 -33.90 7.73 -19.17
C GLU A 461 -34.98 6.64 -19.36
N ASN A 462 -35.50 6.04 -18.28
CA ASN A 462 -36.61 5.07 -18.29
C ASN A 462 -37.82 5.62 -17.53
#